data_AF-A0A919GF09-F1
#
_entry.id   AF-A0A919GF09-F1
#
_cell.length_a   1.000
_cell.length_b   1.000
_cell.length_c   1.000
_cell.angle_alpha   90.00
_cell.angle_beta   90.00
_cell.angle_gamma   90.00
#
_symmetry.space_group_name_H-M   'P 1'
#
loop_
_entity.id
_entity.type
_entity.pdbx_description
1 polymer ?
#
loop_
_entity_poly.entity_id
_entity_poly.type
_entity_poly.pdbx_seq_one_letter_code
_entity_poly.pdbx_strand_id
1 'polypeptide(L)'
;MKSPDAGSERSPGRVLGTRAVTAVLATALTAGVLVPLIVLWLGHGAAGGRPGPSGAPQVTVPRPRPLPQSVGGARVTTIAAGNGVIAYGTEDGGLYASPVGADPRRIARLNERVVKLAFDSGGRWLAAVDLGSRLAVVDTARPNSPVAVRSIRAQSPLYRFPVPSALAIDSTGSRVAAQTDAIGIYDLRGGPSAPHDDPPRWLDEVGDNDLAFVDGDLVTASTDPGVCEGDYTCVHVYDVSTLRMERQIRFPVAVNALIDHGRLLSTTLSHAFVLDYRTTSPQPGATAAPGRPRPALGSTVAEKTISTRRSPSLRPVAYDGHLVAVMLDARLVFFEPASRRTLATVRLSFATCPSTAGPAPLAEFSTSFSPDHKTLAVAGFCPPANDVDDDTEEGRRLSTYRYWVLAYPSLSR
;
A
#
# COMPACT_ATOMS: atom_id res chain seq x y z
N MET A 1 48.78 -30.48 55.58
CA MET A 1 49.52 -29.23 55.75
C MET A 1 48.53 -28.14 56.16
N LYS A 2 48.77 -27.56 57.35
CA LYS A 2 48.25 -26.33 57.99
C LYS A 2 46.96 -25.63 57.46
N SER A 3 45.96 -25.62 58.35
CA SER A 3 45.02 -24.50 58.66
C SER A 3 45.77 -23.27 59.26
N PRO A 4 45.15 -22.17 59.72
CA PRO A 4 43.92 -21.42 59.35
C PRO A 4 44.12 -19.86 59.43
N ASP A 5 42.99 -19.12 59.43
CA ASP A 5 42.69 -17.86 60.15
C ASP A 5 43.15 -16.47 59.66
N ALA A 6 42.15 -15.58 59.55
CA ALA A 6 42.01 -14.24 60.17
C ALA A 6 41.07 -13.40 59.27
N GLY A 7 39.83 -13.00 59.60
CA GLY A 7 39.34 -12.42 60.86
C GLY A 7 40.11 -11.12 61.13
N SER A 8 39.58 -9.91 61.27
CA SER A 8 38.26 -9.31 61.48
C SER A 8 38.55 -7.79 61.43
N GLU A 9 37.60 -6.90 61.10
CA GLU A 9 37.35 -5.67 61.88
C GLU A 9 36.21 -4.78 61.32
N ARG A 10 35.19 -4.59 62.19
CA ARG A 10 34.41 -3.36 62.47
C ARG A 10 33.43 -2.77 61.40
N SER A 11 32.14 -2.98 61.65
CA SER A 11 31.03 -2.01 61.42
C SER A 11 31.15 -0.80 62.39
N PRO A 12 30.36 0.30 62.34
CA PRO A 12 29.24 0.72 61.46
C PRO A 12 29.36 2.19 60.91
N GLY A 13 28.46 2.67 60.04
CA GLY A 13 28.34 4.13 59.81
C GLY A 13 27.66 4.58 58.51
N ARG A 14 26.68 5.48 58.64
CA ARG A 14 25.77 6.05 57.62
C ARG A 14 26.45 7.01 56.61
N VAL A 15 25.74 7.28 55.49
CA VAL A 15 25.23 8.60 54.99
C VAL A 15 24.99 8.50 53.46
N LEU A 16 23.74 8.36 52.97
CA LEU A 16 22.85 9.43 52.42
C LEU A 16 23.53 10.26 51.32
N GLY A 17 23.16 10.20 50.05
CA GLY A 17 21.93 10.74 49.43
C GLY A 17 22.37 11.55 48.21
N THR A 18 21.76 11.43 47.02
CA THR A 18 20.69 12.34 46.58
C THR A 18 19.94 11.72 45.38
N ARG A 19 18.77 11.15 45.65
CA ARG A 19 17.64 11.12 44.73
C ARG A 19 16.55 11.96 45.37
N ALA A 20 16.12 13.01 44.69
CA ALA A 20 14.86 13.77 44.78
C ALA A 20 15.19 15.14 44.15
N VAL A 21 14.41 15.77 43.28
CA VAL A 21 13.00 16.16 43.31
C VAL A 21 12.71 16.57 41.83
N THR A 22 11.58 16.32 41.17
CA THR A 22 10.24 16.86 41.48
C THR A 22 9.14 16.06 40.78
N ALA A 23 8.09 15.76 41.53
CA ALA A 23 6.79 15.31 41.06
C ALA A 23 5.80 16.49 41.10
N VAL A 24 4.97 16.67 40.06
CA VAL A 24 3.57 17.19 40.07
C VAL A 24 3.03 16.86 38.66
N LEU A 25 1.91 16.19 38.37
CA LEU A 25 0.55 16.40 38.85
C LEU A 25 -0.29 15.15 38.49
N ALA A 26 -0.70 14.39 39.49
CA ALA A 26 -1.78 13.41 39.37
C ALA A 26 -2.50 13.39 40.72
N THR A 27 -3.70 13.97 40.81
CA THR A 27 -4.85 13.57 41.64
C THR A 27 -5.87 14.70 41.75
N ALA A 28 -7.08 14.46 41.22
CA ALA A 28 -8.40 14.93 41.66
C ALA A 28 -9.36 14.69 40.47
N LEU A 29 -10.43 13.89 40.52
CA LEU A 29 -11.20 13.29 41.60
C LEU A 29 -11.93 12.06 41.01
N THR A 30 -11.67 10.89 41.56
CA THR A 30 -12.64 9.78 41.57
C THR A 30 -13.29 9.79 42.95
N ALA A 31 -14.49 10.36 43.06
CA ALA A 31 -15.47 10.00 44.10
C ALA A 31 -16.83 10.65 43.80
N GLY A 32 -17.85 9.82 43.62
CA GLY A 32 -19.24 10.17 43.92
C GLY A 32 -20.05 10.78 42.77
N VAL A 33 -20.80 9.94 42.07
CA VAL A 33 -22.29 9.86 42.13
C VAL A 33 -22.76 9.03 40.93
N LEU A 34 -23.37 7.89 41.25
CA LEU A 34 -24.22 7.10 40.36
C LEU A 34 -25.55 7.83 40.12
N VAL A 35 -26.15 7.56 38.95
CA VAL A 35 -27.58 7.66 38.56
C VAL A 35 -27.88 8.70 37.45
N PRO A 36 -28.67 8.32 36.41
CA PRO A 36 -28.63 8.92 35.07
C PRO A 36 -29.75 9.96 34.86
N LEU A 37 -29.57 10.87 33.90
CA LEU A 37 -30.65 11.76 33.45
C LEU A 37 -30.67 11.86 31.92
N ILE A 38 -31.55 11.03 31.36
CA ILE A 38 -32.34 11.33 30.17
C ILE A 38 -32.88 12.75 30.31
N VAL A 39 -32.43 13.66 29.44
CA VAL A 39 -33.16 14.90 29.18
C VAL A 39 -33.61 14.85 27.73
N LEU A 40 -34.92 14.64 27.60
CA LEU A 40 -35.71 14.96 26.43
C LEU A 40 -35.37 16.36 25.94
N TRP A 41 -35.04 16.48 24.66
CA TRP A 41 -35.31 17.73 23.93
C TRP A 41 -36.60 17.55 23.15
N LEU A 42 -37.71 17.79 23.86
CA LEU A 42 -39.01 18.11 23.30
C LEU A 42 -39.19 19.62 23.49
N GLY A 43 -39.04 20.36 22.39
CA GLY A 43 -39.34 21.79 22.31
C GLY A 43 -39.92 22.10 20.94
N HIS A 44 -41.23 21.85 20.79
CA HIS A 44 -42.09 22.57 19.83
C HIS A 44 -42.16 24.05 20.29
N GLY A 45 -42.20 25.09 19.47
CA GLY A 45 -42.16 25.25 18.02
C GLY A 45 -42.43 26.73 17.70
N ALA A 46 -41.98 27.22 16.54
CA ALA A 46 -42.60 28.29 15.78
C ALA A 46 -42.00 28.30 14.37
N ALA A 47 -42.87 28.57 13.40
CA ALA A 47 -42.78 28.19 12.00
C ALA A 47 -41.76 28.98 11.14
N GLY A 48 -41.26 28.33 10.08
CA GLY A 48 -40.62 29.04 8.96
C GLY A 48 -39.62 28.21 8.17
N GLY A 49 -40.10 27.43 7.19
CA GLY A 49 -39.30 26.94 6.05
C GLY A 49 -38.50 25.66 6.31
N ARG A 50 -39.04 24.50 5.89
CA ARG A 50 -38.25 23.29 5.62
C ARG A 50 -37.29 23.57 4.46
N PRO A 51 -35.96 23.44 4.61
CA PRO A 51 -35.19 22.76 3.59
C PRO A 51 -35.56 21.28 3.70
N GLY A 52 -35.92 20.64 2.58
CA GLY A 52 -36.10 19.19 2.55
C GLY A 52 -34.86 18.47 3.10
N PRO A 53 -34.97 17.23 3.59
CA PRO A 53 -33.79 16.47 3.94
C PRO A 53 -32.97 16.34 2.65
N SER A 54 -31.83 17.04 2.58
CA SER A 54 -30.74 16.60 1.73
C SER A 54 -30.42 15.20 2.23
N GLY A 55 -30.94 14.18 1.55
CA GLY A 55 -30.74 12.79 1.94
C GLY A 55 -29.24 12.58 2.11
N ALA A 56 -28.82 12.07 3.26
CA ALA A 56 -27.44 11.66 3.42
C ALA A 56 -27.10 10.74 2.24
N PRO A 57 -25.98 10.96 1.53
CA PRO A 57 -25.63 10.17 0.36
C PRO A 57 -25.75 8.69 0.71
N GLN A 58 -26.62 7.98 0.01
CA GLN A 58 -26.81 6.55 0.22
C GLN A 58 -25.66 5.83 -0.46
N VAL A 59 -24.71 5.37 0.35
CA VAL A 59 -23.58 4.58 -0.12
C VAL A 59 -23.98 3.11 -0.11
N THR A 60 -23.95 2.48 -1.28
CA THR A 60 -24.12 1.02 -1.35
C THR A 60 -22.86 0.37 -0.81
N VAL A 61 -22.98 -0.39 0.29
CA VAL A 61 -21.85 -1.12 0.87
C VAL A 61 -21.30 -2.11 -0.16
N PRO A 62 -20.02 -2.03 -0.54
CA PRO A 62 -19.42 -2.97 -1.47
C PRO A 62 -19.52 -4.40 -0.96
N ARG A 63 -19.85 -5.31 -1.86
CA ARG A 63 -19.84 -6.75 -1.56
C ARG A 63 -18.65 -7.40 -2.26
N PRO A 64 -17.70 -7.99 -1.52
CA PRO A 64 -16.64 -8.79 -2.11
C PRO A 64 -17.22 -9.97 -2.87
N ARG A 65 -16.84 -10.08 -4.14
CA ARG A 65 -17.11 -11.26 -4.96
C ARG A 65 -15.81 -12.07 -5.04
N PRO A 66 -15.82 -13.35 -4.67
CA PRO A 66 -14.63 -14.18 -4.79
C PRO A 66 -14.27 -14.33 -6.29
N LEU A 67 -12.97 -14.32 -6.57
CA LEU A 67 -12.42 -14.62 -7.89
C LEU A 67 -11.89 -16.07 -7.93
N PRO A 68 -11.71 -16.65 -9.14
CA PRO A 68 -11.16 -17.99 -9.28
C PRO A 68 -9.79 -18.13 -8.61
N GLN A 69 -9.55 -19.27 -7.96
CA GLN A 69 -8.23 -19.61 -7.40
C GLN A 69 -7.33 -20.31 -8.42
N SER A 70 -7.92 -20.81 -9.51
CA SER A 70 -7.21 -21.39 -10.64
C SER A 70 -7.85 -20.92 -11.94
N VAL A 71 -7.02 -20.76 -12.97
CA VAL A 71 -7.44 -20.40 -14.34
C VAL A 71 -6.62 -21.21 -15.33
N GLY A 72 -7.31 -21.78 -16.34
CA GLY A 72 -6.70 -22.68 -17.32
C GLY A 72 -5.87 -23.82 -16.73
N GLY A 73 -6.31 -24.38 -15.61
CA GLY A 73 -5.68 -25.52 -14.93
C GLY A 73 -4.54 -25.19 -13.96
N ALA A 74 -4.08 -23.94 -13.92
CA ALA A 74 -3.01 -23.50 -13.04
C ALA A 74 -3.52 -22.62 -11.89
N ARG A 75 -2.85 -22.67 -10.74
CA ARG A 75 -3.15 -21.82 -9.57
C ARG A 75 -2.87 -20.36 -9.91
N VAL A 76 -3.80 -19.47 -9.55
CA VAL A 76 -3.59 -18.02 -9.61
C VAL A 76 -2.66 -17.61 -8.48
N THR A 77 -1.69 -16.74 -8.76
CA THR A 77 -0.67 -16.26 -7.81
C THR A 77 -0.73 -14.75 -7.60
N THR A 78 -1.27 -14.01 -8.56
CA THR A 78 -1.41 -12.56 -8.46
C THR A 78 -2.55 -12.07 -9.36
N ILE A 79 -3.14 -10.92 -9.02
CA ILE A 79 -4.23 -10.29 -9.78
C ILE A 79 -4.00 -8.79 -9.90
N ALA A 80 -4.55 -8.19 -10.96
CA ALA A 80 -4.62 -6.75 -11.12
C ALA A 80 -5.97 -6.33 -11.71
N ALA A 81 -6.47 -5.16 -11.30
CA ALA A 81 -7.69 -4.57 -11.84
C ALA A 81 -7.34 -3.54 -12.93
N GLY A 82 -7.90 -3.73 -14.12
CA GLY A 82 -7.91 -2.77 -15.21
C GLY A 82 -9.32 -2.21 -15.44
N ASN A 83 -9.52 -1.48 -16.53
CA ASN A 83 -10.80 -0.86 -16.86
C ASN A 83 -11.84 -1.92 -17.26
N GLY A 84 -12.67 -2.33 -16.31
CA GLY A 84 -13.69 -3.38 -16.47
C GLY A 84 -13.13 -4.80 -16.64
N VAL A 85 -11.82 -4.99 -16.46
CA VAL A 85 -11.10 -6.25 -16.69
C VAL A 85 -10.30 -6.62 -15.45
N ILE A 86 -10.22 -7.91 -15.14
CA ILE A 86 -9.29 -8.47 -14.16
C ILE A 86 -8.23 -9.26 -14.91
N ALA A 87 -6.96 -8.98 -14.62
CA ALA A 87 -5.82 -9.79 -15.04
C ALA A 87 -5.43 -10.76 -13.95
N TYR A 88 -5.00 -11.96 -14.35
CA TYR A 88 -4.54 -13.04 -13.48
C TYR A 88 -3.17 -13.51 -13.95
N GLY A 89 -2.25 -13.64 -13.01
CA GLY A 89 -0.98 -14.34 -13.17
C GLY A 89 -1.07 -15.71 -12.51
N THR A 90 -0.47 -16.72 -13.13
CA THR A 90 -0.51 -18.10 -12.62
C THR A 90 0.87 -18.68 -12.33
N GLU A 91 0.85 -19.78 -11.58
CA GLU A 91 2.03 -20.55 -11.18
C GLU A 91 2.82 -21.14 -12.36
N ASP A 92 2.15 -21.46 -13.47
CA ASP A 92 2.76 -22.00 -14.71
C ASP A 92 3.20 -20.91 -15.71
N GLY A 93 3.21 -19.64 -15.28
CA GLY A 93 3.53 -18.48 -16.11
C GLY A 93 2.41 -18.01 -17.03
N GLY A 94 1.21 -18.58 -16.94
CA GLY A 94 0.05 -18.09 -17.68
C GLY A 94 -0.35 -16.67 -17.28
N LEU A 95 -0.66 -15.85 -18.29
CA LEU A 95 -1.32 -14.57 -18.13
C LEU A 95 -2.72 -14.68 -18.71
N TYR A 96 -3.72 -14.38 -17.89
CA TYR A 96 -5.13 -14.41 -18.27
C TYR A 96 -5.77 -13.07 -18.01
N ALA A 97 -6.80 -12.74 -18.78
CA ALA A 97 -7.66 -11.60 -18.50
C ALA A 97 -9.12 -11.94 -18.75
N SER A 98 -10.02 -11.34 -17.99
CA SER A 98 -11.46 -11.47 -18.17
C SER A 98 -12.15 -10.15 -17.89
N PRO A 99 -13.25 -9.82 -18.58
CA PRO A 99 -14.26 -8.95 -18.00
C PRO A 99 -14.64 -9.42 -16.59
N VAL A 100 -15.01 -8.51 -15.70
CA VAL A 100 -15.43 -8.88 -14.33
C VAL A 100 -16.65 -9.80 -14.39
N GLY A 101 -16.51 -11.03 -13.89
CA GLY A 101 -17.59 -12.03 -13.87
C GLY A 101 -17.71 -12.89 -15.14
N ALA A 102 -16.80 -12.74 -16.10
CA ALA A 102 -16.69 -13.61 -17.27
C ALA A 102 -15.53 -14.61 -17.14
N ASP A 103 -15.49 -15.62 -18.01
CA ASP A 103 -14.43 -16.62 -18.03
C ASP A 103 -13.09 -16.01 -18.48
N PRO A 104 -11.99 -16.27 -17.75
CA PRO A 104 -10.65 -15.82 -18.13
C PRO A 104 -10.12 -16.48 -19.39
N ARG A 105 -9.65 -15.65 -20.33
CA ARG A 105 -8.93 -16.08 -21.53
C ARG A 105 -7.44 -15.88 -21.35
N ARG A 106 -6.63 -16.81 -21.86
CA ARG A 106 -5.16 -16.66 -21.88
C ARG A 106 -4.81 -15.55 -22.85
N ILE A 107 -4.01 -14.59 -22.41
CA ILE A 107 -3.56 -13.42 -23.21
C ILE A 107 -2.06 -13.45 -23.51
N ALA A 108 -1.28 -14.17 -22.69
CA ALA A 108 0.15 -14.37 -22.89
C ALA A 108 0.65 -15.52 -22.00
N ARG A 109 1.94 -15.86 -22.13
CA ARG A 109 2.63 -16.82 -21.28
C ARG A 109 4.06 -16.34 -21.02
N LEU A 110 4.46 -16.38 -19.76
CA LEU A 110 5.81 -16.24 -19.23
C LEU A 110 6.39 -17.62 -18.90
N ASN A 111 7.67 -17.68 -18.55
CA ASN A 111 8.37 -18.96 -18.39
C ASN A 111 8.18 -19.55 -16.99
N GLU A 112 8.03 -18.67 -15.99
CA GLU A 112 7.91 -19.04 -14.59
C GLU A 112 6.66 -18.45 -13.95
N ARG A 113 6.44 -18.78 -12.67
CA ARG A 113 5.36 -18.23 -11.83
C ARG A 113 5.29 -16.71 -11.96
N VAL A 114 4.12 -16.20 -12.35
CA VAL A 114 3.86 -14.75 -12.38
C VAL A 114 3.72 -14.22 -10.97
N VAL A 115 4.41 -13.14 -10.63
CA VAL A 115 4.45 -12.59 -9.26
C VAL A 115 3.98 -11.14 -9.18
N LYS A 116 4.09 -10.37 -10.27
CA LYS A 116 3.66 -8.97 -10.29
C LYS A 116 2.89 -8.66 -11.57
N LEU A 117 1.85 -7.85 -11.42
CA LEU A 117 1.04 -7.31 -12.51
C LEU A 117 0.80 -5.82 -12.25
N ALA A 118 0.83 -5.01 -13.30
CA ALA A 118 0.50 -3.59 -13.24
C ALA A 118 -0.20 -3.15 -14.54
N PHE A 119 -1.34 -2.48 -14.39
CA PHE A 119 -2.00 -1.79 -15.50
C PHE A 119 -1.47 -0.36 -15.64
N ASP A 120 -1.47 0.16 -16.87
CA ASP A 120 -1.28 1.59 -17.09
C ASP A 120 -2.50 2.40 -16.63
N SER A 121 -2.35 3.72 -16.54
CA SER A 121 -3.43 4.64 -16.17
C SER A 121 -4.61 4.68 -17.16
N GLY A 122 -4.44 4.18 -18.39
CA GLY A 122 -5.52 3.97 -19.36
C GLY A 122 -6.16 2.58 -19.29
N GLY A 123 -5.60 1.64 -18.51
CA GLY A 123 -6.10 0.28 -18.34
C GLY A 123 -6.00 -0.62 -19.57
N ARG A 124 -5.16 -0.25 -20.56
CA ARG A 124 -4.97 -0.99 -21.82
C ARG A 124 -3.75 -1.89 -21.77
N TRP A 125 -2.64 -1.38 -21.27
CA TRP A 125 -1.36 -2.05 -21.20
C TRP A 125 -1.20 -2.74 -19.86
N LEU A 126 -0.77 -3.99 -19.91
CA LEU A 126 -0.47 -4.81 -18.73
C LEU A 126 1.01 -5.15 -18.73
N ALA A 127 1.74 -4.69 -17.72
CA ALA A 127 3.06 -5.21 -17.39
C ALA A 127 2.91 -6.42 -16.47
N ALA A 128 3.70 -7.45 -16.73
CA ALA A 128 3.73 -8.68 -15.96
C ALA A 128 5.17 -9.13 -15.73
N VAL A 129 5.45 -9.62 -14.53
CA VAL A 129 6.78 -10.12 -14.15
C VAL A 129 6.66 -11.51 -13.55
N ASP A 130 7.53 -12.41 -13.99
CA ASP A 130 7.69 -13.75 -13.40
C ASP A 130 8.88 -13.83 -12.42
N LEU A 131 8.95 -14.93 -11.67
CA LEU A 131 10.05 -15.22 -10.74
C LEU A 131 11.43 -15.26 -11.41
N GLY A 132 11.50 -15.63 -12.68
CA GLY A 132 12.72 -15.60 -13.49
C GLY A 132 13.17 -14.18 -13.85
N SER A 133 12.58 -13.15 -13.23
CA SER A 133 12.83 -11.74 -13.50
C SER A 133 12.51 -11.37 -14.96
N ARG A 134 11.58 -12.07 -15.61
CA ARG A 134 11.16 -11.76 -16.99
C ARG A 134 9.98 -10.81 -16.97
N LEU A 135 10.18 -9.62 -17.51
CA LEU A 135 9.15 -8.62 -17.77
C LEU A 135 8.51 -8.87 -19.14
N ALA A 136 7.18 -8.88 -19.19
CA ALA A 136 6.41 -8.81 -20.42
C ALA A 136 5.39 -7.67 -20.37
N VAL A 137 5.16 -7.03 -21.52
CA VAL A 137 4.08 -6.05 -21.70
C VAL A 137 3.07 -6.57 -22.71
N VAL A 138 1.79 -6.49 -22.39
CA VAL A 138 0.68 -7.02 -23.21
C VAL A 138 -0.32 -5.92 -23.52
N ASP A 139 -0.75 -5.82 -24.79
CA ASP A 139 -1.92 -5.02 -25.19
C ASP A 139 -3.18 -5.81 -24.90
N THR A 140 -3.90 -5.49 -23.83
CA THR A 140 -5.10 -6.25 -23.42
C THR A 140 -6.26 -6.08 -24.39
N ALA A 141 -6.26 -5.03 -25.21
CA ALA A 141 -7.24 -4.84 -26.28
C ALA A 141 -6.98 -5.78 -27.47
N ARG A 142 -5.73 -6.22 -27.67
CA ARG A 142 -5.31 -7.09 -28.79
C ARG A 142 -4.34 -8.19 -28.32
N PRO A 143 -4.82 -9.14 -27.50
CA PRO A 143 -3.97 -10.13 -26.84
C PRO A 143 -3.61 -11.29 -27.77
N ASN A 144 -2.57 -11.12 -28.58
CA ASN A 144 -2.05 -12.20 -29.43
C ASN A 144 -0.67 -12.69 -28.96
N SER A 145 0.14 -11.79 -28.41
CA SER A 145 1.45 -12.05 -27.82
C SER A 145 1.89 -10.84 -26.98
N PRO A 146 2.90 -10.97 -26.10
CA PRO A 146 3.56 -9.81 -25.53
C PRO A 146 4.06 -8.87 -26.64
N VAL A 147 3.86 -7.58 -26.45
CA VAL A 147 4.36 -6.51 -27.32
C VAL A 147 5.84 -6.22 -27.05
N ALA A 148 6.29 -6.48 -25.83
CA ALA A 148 7.69 -6.43 -25.45
C ALA A 148 8.00 -7.46 -24.37
N VAL A 149 9.24 -7.95 -24.37
CA VAL A 149 9.78 -8.84 -23.33
C VAL A 149 11.21 -8.41 -23.00
N ARG A 150 11.52 -8.37 -21.70
CA ARG A 150 12.82 -7.96 -21.16
C ARG A 150 13.19 -8.79 -19.93
N SER A 151 14.47 -8.85 -19.62
CA SER A 151 14.94 -9.32 -18.31
C SER A 151 15.10 -8.13 -17.38
N ILE A 152 14.45 -8.19 -16.24
CA ILE A 152 14.69 -7.28 -15.12
C ILE A 152 16.07 -7.60 -14.55
N ARG A 153 16.81 -6.54 -14.31
CA ARG A 153 18.13 -6.57 -13.69
C ARG A 153 18.07 -5.82 -12.38
N ALA A 154 19.08 -6.06 -11.56
CA ALA A 154 19.40 -5.25 -10.40
C ALA A 154 20.54 -4.29 -10.77
N GLN A 155 20.66 -3.18 -10.05
CA GLN A 155 21.80 -2.27 -10.24
C GLN A 155 23.08 -2.91 -9.67
N SER A 156 22.96 -3.55 -8.52
CA SER A 156 24.02 -4.27 -7.83
C SER A 156 24.14 -5.71 -8.35
N PRO A 157 25.35 -6.15 -8.75
CA PRO A 157 25.59 -7.53 -9.17
C PRO A 157 25.44 -8.55 -8.03
N LEU A 158 25.31 -8.09 -6.78
CA LEU A 158 25.08 -8.96 -5.62
C LEU A 158 23.62 -9.44 -5.54
N TYR A 159 22.70 -8.75 -6.21
CA TYR A 159 21.28 -9.07 -6.19
C TYR A 159 20.91 -9.92 -7.42
N ARG A 160 20.99 -11.24 -7.25
CA ARG A 160 21.04 -12.21 -8.38
C ARG A 160 19.69 -12.59 -8.99
N PHE A 161 18.58 -12.32 -8.31
CA PHE A 161 17.23 -12.66 -8.78
C PHE A 161 16.22 -11.56 -8.39
N PRO A 162 16.24 -10.42 -9.10
CA PRO A 162 15.41 -9.29 -8.75
C PRO A 162 13.93 -9.51 -9.09
N VAL A 163 13.14 -9.90 -8.10
CA VAL A 163 11.68 -9.74 -8.16
C VAL A 163 11.36 -8.31 -7.72
N PRO A 164 10.69 -7.49 -8.57
CA PRO A 164 10.47 -6.11 -8.24
C PRO A 164 9.43 -5.94 -7.12
N SER A 165 9.75 -5.10 -6.13
CA SER A 165 8.84 -4.74 -5.04
C SER A 165 7.70 -3.85 -5.54
N ALA A 166 7.98 -2.98 -6.52
CA ALA A 166 7.00 -2.12 -7.19
C ALA A 166 7.19 -2.13 -8.72
N LEU A 167 6.10 -1.95 -9.46
CA LEU A 167 6.05 -2.03 -10.92
C LEU A 167 5.01 -1.06 -11.46
N ALA A 168 5.39 -0.23 -12.44
CA ALA A 168 4.46 0.60 -13.19
C ALA A 168 4.79 0.61 -14.68
N ILE A 169 3.77 0.87 -15.47
CA ILE A 169 3.83 0.98 -16.92
C ILE A 169 3.19 2.30 -17.35
N ASP A 170 3.81 2.96 -18.32
CA ASP A 170 3.29 4.22 -18.84
C ASP A 170 2.06 4.00 -19.74
N SER A 171 1.30 5.06 -19.98
CA SER A 171 0.07 4.99 -20.79
C SER A 171 0.31 4.61 -22.26
N THR A 172 1.56 4.70 -22.72
CA THR A 172 1.95 4.30 -24.08
C THR A 172 2.31 2.82 -24.18
N GLY A 173 2.54 2.15 -23.05
CA GLY A 173 3.05 0.78 -22.98
C GLY A 173 4.50 0.64 -23.45
N SER A 174 5.22 1.76 -23.61
CA SER A 174 6.59 1.78 -24.12
C SER A 174 7.63 1.93 -23.02
N ARG A 175 7.22 2.21 -21.78
CA ARG A 175 8.12 2.32 -20.64
C ARG A 175 7.58 1.58 -19.44
N VAL A 176 8.48 0.90 -18.75
CA VAL A 176 8.19 0.24 -17.47
C VAL A 176 9.22 0.72 -16.45
N ALA A 177 8.73 1.10 -15.27
CA ALA A 177 9.55 1.34 -14.10
C ALA A 177 9.41 0.13 -13.17
N ALA A 178 10.53 -0.45 -12.77
CA ALA A 178 10.57 -1.57 -11.85
C ALA A 178 11.55 -1.26 -10.74
N GLN A 179 11.13 -1.47 -9.50
CA GLN A 179 11.98 -1.27 -8.34
C GLN A 179 12.51 -2.60 -7.83
N THR A 180 13.82 -2.70 -7.79
CA THR A 180 14.58 -3.84 -7.25
C THR A 180 15.35 -3.34 -6.03
N ASP A 181 16.66 -3.47 -6.04
CA ASP A 181 17.61 -2.71 -5.23
C ASP A 181 17.73 -1.22 -5.63
N ALA A 182 17.28 -0.86 -6.83
CA ALA A 182 17.15 0.52 -7.32
C ALA A 182 15.96 0.60 -8.28
N ILE A 183 15.57 1.80 -8.70
CA ILE A 183 14.52 1.97 -9.72
C ILE A 183 15.15 1.95 -11.11
N GLY A 184 14.82 0.92 -11.89
CA GLY A 184 15.22 0.79 -13.29
C GLY A 184 14.09 1.18 -14.24
N ILE A 185 14.40 2.06 -15.20
CA ILE A 185 13.49 2.46 -16.29
C ILE A 185 13.85 1.72 -17.56
N TYR A 186 12.94 0.87 -18.02
CA TYR A 186 13.07 0.03 -19.19
C TYR A 186 12.35 0.71 -20.36
N ASP A 187 13.12 1.10 -21.39
CA ASP A 187 12.55 1.51 -22.68
C ASP A 187 12.27 0.26 -23.52
N LEU A 188 11.01 0.11 -23.91
CA LEU A 188 10.49 -1.05 -24.63
C LEU A 188 10.25 -0.75 -26.11
N ARG A 189 10.70 0.41 -26.60
CA ARG A 189 10.69 0.75 -28.01
C ARG A 189 11.53 -0.25 -28.81
N GLY A 190 11.00 -0.69 -29.94
CA GLY A 190 11.63 -1.69 -30.82
C GLY A 190 11.07 -3.12 -30.70
N GLY A 191 10.06 -3.33 -29.87
CA GLY A 191 9.27 -4.57 -29.82
C GLY A 191 10.02 -5.77 -29.21
N PRO A 192 9.50 -7.00 -29.36
CA PRO A 192 10.10 -8.20 -28.78
C PRO A 192 11.48 -8.53 -29.36
N SER A 193 11.78 -8.01 -30.55
CA SER A 193 13.03 -8.21 -31.29
C SER A 193 14.13 -7.21 -30.94
N ALA A 194 13.82 -6.13 -30.19
CA ALA A 194 14.84 -5.21 -29.74
C ALA A 194 15.83 -5.91 -28.80
N PRO A 195 17.11 -5.49 -28.76
CA PRO A 195 18.15 -6.16 -28.01
C PRO A 195 17.67 -6.45 -26.59
N HIS A 196 17.74 -7.72 -26.19
CA HIS A 196 17.34 -8.15 -24.85
C HIS A 196 18.24 -7.57 -23.74
N ASP A 197 19.34 -6.94 -24.13
CA ASP A 197 20.43 -6.49 -23.28
C ASP A 197 20.55 -4.98 -23.12
N ASP A 198 19.64 -4.18 -23.68
CA ASP A 198 19.66 -2.73 -23.43
C ASP A 198 19.50 -2.51 -21.91
N PRO A 199 20.51 -1.90 -21.25
CA PRO A 199 20.47 -1.74 -19.81
C PRO A 199 19.34 -0.78 -19.43
N PRO A 200 18.61 -1.05 -18.34
CA PRO A 200 17.68 -0.07 -17.81
C PRO A 200 18.44 1.19 -17.43
N ARG A 201 17.76 2.32 -17.52
CA ARG A 201 18.30 3.56 -16.98
C ARG A 201 17.96 3.62 -15.49
N TRP A 202 19.00 3.71 -14.67
CA TRP A 202 18.87 3.70 -13.21
C TRP A 202 18.59 5.09 -12.69
N LEU A 203 17.73 5.15 -11.68
CA LEU A 203 17.60 6.33 -10.81
C LEU A 203 18.46 6.10 -9.57
N ASP A 204 19.09 7.18 -9.08
CA ASP A 204 20.04 7.13 -7.96
C ASP A 204 19.36 6.90 -6.59
N GLU A 205 18.02 6.84 -6.54
CA GLU A 205 17.24 6.70 -5.31
C GLU A 205 16.35 5.46 -5.31
N VAL A 206 16.07 4.94 -4.11
CA VAL A 206 15.27 3.73 -3.89
C VAL A 206 13.87 4.12 -3.41
N GLY A 207 12.84 3.65 -4.11
CA GLY A 207 11.45 4.03 -3.89
C GLY A 207 10.66 3.06 -3.02
N ASP A 208 11.05 2.78 -1.78
CA ASP A 208 10.61 1.62 -0.96
C ASP A 208 9.11 1.30 -0.78
N ASN A 209 8.16 2.12 -1.24
CA ASN A 209 6.73 1.81 -1.07
C ASN A 209 5.95 1.68 -2.36
N ASP A 210 6.01 2.69 -3.23
CA ASP A 210 5.18 2.73 -4.43
C ASP A 210 5.79 3.59 -5.51
N LEU A 211 5.44 3.30 -6.76
CA LEU A 211 5.83 4.09 -7.93
C LEU A 211 4.75 4.03 -9.00
N ALA A 212 4.57 5.13 -9.73
CA ALA A 212 3.57 5.23 -10.78
C ALA A 212 3.98 6.23 -11.86
N PHE A 213 3.56 5.97 -13.10
CA PHE A 213 3.58 6.99 -14.15
C PHE A 213 2.33 7.85 -14.07
N VAL A 214 2.51 9.17 -13.95
CA VAL A 214 1.43 10.12 -13.73
C VAL A 214 1.65 11.31 -14.67
N ASP A 215 0.72 11.52 -15.61
CA ASP A 215 0.77 12.62 -16.61
C ASP A 215 2.08 12.75 -17.39
N GLY A 216 2.82 11.64 -17.56
CA GLY A 216 4.10 11.61 -18.28
C GLY A 216 5.34 11.66 -17.37
N ASP A 217 5.16 12.00 -16.10
CA ASP A 217 6.19 11.94 -15.07
C ASP A 217 6.23 10.56 -14.41
N LEU A 218 7.37 10.22 -13.82
CA LEU A 218 7.48 9.12 -12.88
C LEU A 218 7.45 9.68 -11.47
N VAL A 219 6.52 9.18 -10.66
CA VAL A 219 6.39 9.55 -9.26
C VAL A 219 6.77 8.34 -8.41
N THR A 220 7.57 8.56 -7.38
CA THR A 220 8.00 7.51 -6.45
C THR A 220 7.72 7.96 -5.03
N ALA A 221 7.37 7.01 -4.16
CA ALA A 221 7.12 7.26 -2.75
C ALA A 221 8.03 6.36 -1.91
N SER A 222 8.81 6.98 -1.02
CA SER A 222 9.71 6.28 -0.11
C SER A 222 9.47 6.70 1.33
N THR A 223 9.58 5.75 2.24
CA THR A 223 9.58 5.95 3.70
C THR A 223 10.94 5.55 4.29
N ASP A 224 11.93 5.23 3.45
CA ASP A 224 13.26 4.87 3.90
C ASP A 224 13.94 6.11 4.50
N PRO A 225 14.33 6.09 5.79
CA PRO A 225 15.05 7.19 6.43
C PRO A 225 16.36 7.55 5.73
N GLY A 226 17.00 6.59 5.05
CA GLY A 226 18.23 6.79 4.27
C GLY A 226 18.01 7.59 2.98
N VAL A 227 16.82 7.49 2.39
CA VAL A 227 16.41 8.23 1.19
C VAL A 227 15.77 9.57 1.56
N CYS A 228 15.07 9.61 2.71
CA CYS A 228 14.25 10.77 3.11
C CYS A 228 14.85 11.72 4.15
N GLU A 229 16.09 11.46 4.59
CA GLU A 229 16.77 12.22 5.65
C GLU A 229 15.86 12.45 6.87
N GLY A 230 15.69 11.42 7.70
CA GLY A 230 14.91 11.46 8.95
C GLY A 230 13.56 10.76 8.85
N ASP A 231 12.66 11.03 9.80
CA ASP A 231 11.36 10.36 9.93
C ASP A 231 10.30 10.93 8.96
N TYR A 232 10.63 11.01 7.67
CA TYR A 232 9.76 11.58 6.63
C TYR A 232 9.41 10.54 5.57
N THR A 233 8.26 10.76 4.94
CA THR A 233 7.92 10.15 3.66
C THR A 233 8.23 11.14 2.55
N CYS A 234 8.92 10.70 1.52
CA CYS A 234 9.23 11.52 0.36
C CYS A 234 8.42 11.08 -0.82
N VAL A 235 7.98 12.08 -1.57
CA VAL A 235 7.54 11.91 -2.95
C VAL A 235 8.57 12.58 -3.83
N HIS A 236 9.09 11.82 -4.79
CA HIS A 236 9.97 12.34 -5.81
C HIS A 236 9.24 12.31 -7.15
N VAL A 237 9.40 13.38 -7.92
CA VAL A 237 8.83 13.53 -9.27
C VAL A 237 9.99 13.65 -10.23
N TYR A 238 10.04 12.74 -11.19
CA TYR A 238 11.08 12.62 -12.19
C TYR A 238 10.50 12.89 -13.57
N ASP A 239 11.16 13.76 -14.33
CA ASP A 239 10.92 13.86 -15.77
C ASP A 239 11.47 12.60 -16.43
N VAL A 240 10.60 11.80 -17.05
CA VAL A 240 10.98 10.48 -17.60
C VAL A 240 11.88 10.61 -18.83
N SER A 241 11.87 11.77 -19.50
CA SER A 241 12.66 11.98 -20.72
C SER A 241 14.14 12.23 -20.41
N THR A 242 14.42 12.94 -19.33
CA THR A 242 15.74 13.37 -18.86
C THR A 242 16.23 12.54 -17.67
N LEU A 243 15.32 11.85 -16.98
CA LEU A 243 15.52 11.14 -15.72
C LEU A 243 16.06 12.03 -14.59
N ARG A 244 15.84 13.33 -14.71
CA ARG A 244 16.18 14.27 -13.66
C ARG A 244 15.02 14.37 -12.69
N MET A 245 15.34 14.35 -11.40
CA MET A 245 14.38 14.71 -10.37
C MET A 245 14.05 16.19 -10.50
N GLU A 246 12.77 16.49 -10.71
CA GLU A 246 12.28 17.87 -10.78
C GLU A 246 11.85 18.38 -9.40
N ARG A 247 11.28 17.49 -8.58
CA ARG A 247 10.72 17.86 -7.27
C ARG A 247 10.93 16.74 -6.25
N GLN A 248 11.27 17.15 -5.03
CA GLN A 248 11.18 16.32 -3.83
C GLN A 248 10.22 17.00 -2.85
N ILE A 249 9.30 16.23 -2.29
CA ILE A 249 8.29 16.70 -1.33
C ILE A 249 8.34 15.80 -0.11
N ARG A 250 8.52 16.40 1.06
CA ARG A 250 8.63 15.67 2.33
C ARG A 250 7.34 15.83 3.13
N PHE A 251 6.83 14.72 3.65
CA PHE A 251 5.66 14.65 4.50
C PHE A 251 6.04 14.01 5.85
N PRO A 252 5.49 14.50 6.97
CA PRO A 252 5.78 13.94 8.28
C PRO A 252 5.27 12.49 8.40
N VAL A 253 6.19 11.61 8.82
CA VAL A 253 6.01 10.22 9.30
C VAL A 253 4.88 9.43 8.63
N ALA A 254 5.25 8.52 7.73
CA ALA A 254 4.40 7.42 7.29
C ALA A 254 5.13 6.08 7.33
N VAL A 255 4.34 5.03 7.47
CA VAL A 255 4.78 3.63 7.40
C VAL A 255 4.50 3.04 6.02
N ASN A 256 3.48 3.54 5.30
CA ASN A 256 3.20 3.14 3.92
C ASN A 256 2.73 4.35 3.10
N ALA A 257 2.85 4.24 1.79
CA ALA A 257 2.34 5.22 0.84
C ALA A 257 1.82 4.55 -0.44
N LEU A 258 0.84 5.19 -1.06
CA LEU A 258 0.25 4.84 -2.35
C LEU A 258 0.13 6.10 -3.19
N ILE A 259 0.62 6.06 -4.42
CA ILE A 259 0.52 7.15 -5.39
C ILE A 259 -0.73 6.94 -6.22
N ASP A 260 -1.62 7.92 -6.22
CA ASP A 260 -2.85 7.87 -7.01
C ASP A 260 -3.31 9.28 -7.41
N HIS A 261 -3.65 9.51 -8.68
CA HIS A 261 -4.30 10.76 -9.14
C HIS A 261 -3.62 12.08 -8.77
N GLY A 262 -2.28 12.15 -8.84
CA GLY A 262 -1.58 13.37 -8.43
C GLY A 262 -1.56 13.61 -6.92
N ARG A 263 -2.01 12.63 -6.13
CA ARG A 263 -2.02 12.66 -4.67
C ARG A 263 -1.32 11.43 -4.10
N LEU A 264 -0.88 11.60 -2.86
CA LEU A 264 -0.32 10.54 -2.06
C LEU A 264 -1.35 10.16 -1.00
N LEU A 265 -1.77 8.91 -0.98
CA LEU A 265 -2.44 8.32 0.18
C LEU A 265 -1.37 7.69 1.06
N SER A 266 -1.10 8.31 2.19
CA SER A 266 -0.06 7.93 3.14
C SER A 266 -0.69 7.41 4.42
N THR A 267 -0.09 6.42 5.08
CA THR A 267 -0.60 5.90 6.36
C THR A 267 0.50 5.76 7.40
N THR A 268 0.16 6.05 8.66
CA THR A 268 0.93 5.63 9.82
C THR A 268 0.36 4.33 10.38
N LEU A 269 0.82 3.91 11.57
CA LEU A 269 0.19 2.82 12.31
C LEU A 269 -1.29 3.08 12.63
N SER A 270 -1.73 4.34 12.70
CA SER A 270 -3.06 4.69 13.23
C SER A 270 -3.84 5.75 12.44
N HIS A 271 -3.21 6.42 11.47
CA HIS A 271 -3.83 7.50 10.69
C HIS A 271 -3.61 7.29 9.19
N ALA A 272 -4.50 7.85 8.39
CA ALA A 272 -4.33 7.99 6.95
C ALA A 272 -4.32 9.48 6.56
N PHE A 273 -3.58 9.82 5.53
CA PHE A 273 -3.39 11.18 5.05
C PHE A 273 -3.52 11.19 3.54
N VAL A 274 -4.34 12.10 3.02
CA VAL A 274 -4.38 12.40 1.58
C VAL A 274 -3.63 13.70 1.38
N LEU A 275 -2.54 13.62 0.65
CA LEU A 275 -1.60 14.71 0.47
C LEU A 275 -1.51 15.02 -1.02
N ASP A 276 -1.77 16.27 -1.39
CA ASP A 276 -1.67 16.72 -2.78
C ASP A 276 -0.22 17.09 -3.08
N TYR A 277 0.54 16.17 -3.67
CA TYR A 277 1.93 16.44 -4.02
C TYR A 277 2.06 17.34 -5.25
N ARG A 278 1.01 17.54 -6.06
CA ARG A 278 1.07 18.47 -7.20
C ARG A 278 1.09 19.91 -6.73
N THR A 279 0.24 20.26 -5.78
CA THR A 279 0.09 21.63 -5.27
C THR A 279 0.93 21.94 -4.03
N THR A 280 1.46 20.92 -3.33
CA THR A 280 2.38 21.13 -2.21
C THR A 280 3.73 21.66 -2.70
N SER A 281 4.07 22.88 -2.29
CA SER A 281 5.40 23.46 -2.57
C SER A 281 6.49 22.52 -2.02
N PRO A 282 7.57 22.25 -2.78
CA PRO A 282 8.74 21.56 -2.21
C PRO A 282 9.21 22.36 -0.99
N GLN A 283 9.58 21.67 0.10
CA GLN A 283 10.33 22.33 1.15
C GLN A 283 11.67 22.75 0.55
N PRO A 284 12.01 24.04 0.53
CA PRO A 284 13.33 24.45 0.12
C PRO A 284 14.30 24.14 1.27
N GLY A 285 15.45 23.55 0.95
CA GLY A 285 16.64 23.56 1.81
C GLY A 285 17.23 24.96 2.04
N ALA A 286 16.42 26.02 1.98
CA ALA A 286 16.76 27.38 2.36
C ALA A 286 15.74 27.81 3.41
N THR A 287 16.25 28.12 4.60
CA THR A 287 15.56 28.71 5.75
C THR A 287 14.33 29.48 5.32
N ALA A 288 13.14 28.97 5.65
CA ALA A 288 11.89 29.63 5.32
C ALA A 288 11.91 31.05 5.88
N ALA A 289 11.95 32.06 5.00
CA ALA A 289 11.78 33.44 5.40
C ALA A 289 10.46 33.57 6.20
N PRO A 290 10.43 34.35 7.30
CA PRO A 290 9.23 34.52 8.10
C PRO A 290 8.10 35.02 7.20
N GLY A 291 7.03 34.23 7.06
CA GLY A 291 5.83 34.61 6.30
C GLY A 291 5.51 33.77 5.05
N ARG A 292 6.29 32.73 4.69
CA ARG A 292 5.85 31.79 3.65
C ARG A 292 4.86 30.74 4.21
N PRO A 293 3.79 30.41 3.46
CA PRO A 293 2.74 29.51 3.93
C PRO A 293 3.34 28.13 4.22
N ARG A 294 3.05 27.62 5.43
CA ARG A 294 3.32 26.22 5.78
C ARG A 294 2.60 25.31 4.78
N PRO A 295 3.16 24.13 4.44
CA PRO A 295 2.40 23.13 3.68
C PRO A 295 1.08 22.91 4.40
N ALA A 296 -0.03 23.25 3.74
CA ALA A 296 -1.34 22.92 4.23
C ALA A 296 -1.43 21.41 4.13
N LEU A 297 -1.25 20.72 5.27
CA LEU A 297 -1.62 19.32 5.38
C LEU A 297 -3.05 19.23 4.86
N GLY A 298 -3.23 18.56 3.72
CA GLY A 298 -4.55 18.20 3.22
C GLY A 298 -5.34 17.58 4.36
N SER A 299 -6.66 17.80 4.36
CA SER A 299 -7.59 17.34 5.40
C SER A 299 -7.13 16.03 6.04
N THR A 300 -6.77 16.04 7.33
CA THR A 300 -6.42 14.82 8.08
C THR A 300 -7.56 13.82 7.93
N VAL A 301 -7.30 12.71 7.25
CA VAL A 301 -8.30 11.71 6.90
C VAL A 301 -8.24 10.62 7.97
N ALA A 302 -9.01 10.85 9.02
CA ALA A 302 -9.14 10.02 10.22
C ALA A 302 -8.11 10.32 11.32
N GLU A 303 -8.47 11.24 12.21
CA GLU A 303 -8.11 11.12 13.61
C GLU A 303 -9.08 10.10 14.24
N LYS A 304 -8.74 8.82 14.13
CA LYS A 304 -9.33 7.80 14.99
C LYS A 304 -8.22 6.90 15.47
N THR A 305 -7.95 6.98 16.77
CA THR A 305 -7.18 6.02 17.52
C THR A 305 -7.82 4.64 17.34
N ILE A 306 -7.46 3.91 16.29
CA ILE A 306 -7.73 2.47 16.21
C ILE A 306 -6.63 1.81 17.04
N SER A 307 -6.73 1.96 18.36
CA SER A 307 -5.88 1.23 19.29
C SER A 307 -6.37 -0.21 19.34
N THR A 308 -5.62 -1.11 18.72
CA THR A 308 -5.67 -2.54 19.07
C THR A 308 -4.35 -2.86 19.76
N ARG A 309 -4.41 -3.56 20.90
CA ARG A 309 -3.24 -3.88 21.76
C ARG A 309 -2.19 -4.80 21.10
N ARG A 310 -2.31 -5.03 19.80
CA ARG A 310 -1.38 -5.68 18.88
C ARG A 310 -1.57 -4.90 17.58
N SER A 311 -0.60 -4.12 17.15
CA SER A 311 -0.79 -3.04 16.16
C SER A 311 -0.71 -3.57 14.72
N PRO A 312 -1.81 -3.77 13.98
CA PRO A 312 -1.72 -3.88 12.53
C PRO A 312 -1.47 -2.49 11.95
N SER A 313 -0.52 -2.38 11.01
CA SER A 313 -0.32 -1.15 10.25
C SER A 313 -1.51 -0.94 9.31
N LEU A 314 -2.05 0.28 9.29
CA LEU A 314 -2.98 0.70 8.23
C LEU A 314 -2.21 0.66 6.90
N ARG A 315 -2.79 0.02 5.87
CA ARG A 315 -2.21 0.05 4.51
C ARG A 315 -3.12 0.86 3.59
N PRO A 316 -2.56 1.78 2.79
CA PRO A 316 -3.33 2.48 1.78
C PRO A 316 -3.77 1.48 0.69
N VAL A 317 -4.99 1.64 0.17
CA VAL A 317 -5.55 0.71 -0.82
C VAL A 317 -5.95 1.40 -2.11
N ALA A 318 -6.69 2.49 -2.02
CA ALA A 318 -7.21 3.21 -3.18
C ALA A 318 -7.72 4.60 -2.81
N TYR A 319 -7.66 5.56 -3.73
CA TYR A 319 -8.26 6.88 -3.57
C TYR A 319 -8.76 7.45 -4.91
N ASP A 320 -10.07 7.66 -5.05
CA ASP A 320 -10.69 8.13 -6.30
C ASP A 320 -10.81 9.66 -6.42
N GLY A 321 -10.23 10.42 -5.49
CA GLY A 321 -10.43 11.87 -5.37
C GLY A 321 -11.49 12.28 -4.33
N HIS A 322 -12.40 11.39 -3.96
CA HIS A 322 -13.52 11.68 -3.06
C HIS A 322 -13.62 10.70 -1.88
N LEU A 323 -13.22 9.46 -2.08
CA LEU A 323 -13.28 8.37 -1.13
C LEU A 323 -11.90 7.75 -0.99
N VAL A 324 -11.52 7.46 0.24
CA VAL A 324 -10.31 6.72 0.60
C VAL A 324 -10.70 5.31 1.00
N ALA A 325 -9.93 4.32 0.55
CA ALA A 325 -9.95 2.97 1.07
C ALA A 325 -8.62 2.66 1.77
N VAL A 326 -8.70 2.10 2.98
CA VAL A 326 -7.55 1.57 3.73
C VAL A 326 -7.82 0.15 4.17
N MET A 327 -6.77 -0.66 4.22
CA MET A 327 -6.81 -2.01 4.77
C MET A 327 -6.38 -1.95 6.25
N LEU A 328 -7.18 -2.57 7.11
CA LEU A 328 -6.91 -2.79 8.52
C LEU A 328 -7.15 -4.27 8.83
N ASP A 329 -6.08 -5.06 8.94
CA ASP A 329 -6.14 -6.52 8.95
C ASP A 329 -6.84 -7.04 7.66
N ALA A 330 -7.93 -7.78 7.81
CA ALA A 330 -8.82 -8.20 6.74
C ALA A 330 -10.09 -7.34 6.62
N ARG A 331 -10.00 -6.05 6.98
CA ARG A 331 -11.10 -5.10 6.85
C ARG A 331 -10.71 -3.98 5.89
N LEU A 332 -11.49 -3.83 4.84
CA LEU A 332 -11.48 -2.64 4.00
C LEU A 332 -12.38 -1.59 4.63
N VAL A 333 -11.81 -0.44 4.95
CA VAL A 333 -12.53 0.72 5.48
C VAL A 333 -12.60 1.78 4.41
N PHE A 334 -13.81 2.16 4.03
CA PHE A 334 -14.10 3.22 3.07
C PHE A 334 -14.51 4.50 3.80
N PHE A 335 -13.81 5.59 3.52
CA PHE A 335 -13.94 6.84 4.25
C PHE A 335 -14.02 8.02 3.29
N GLU A 336 -14.91 8.96 3.58
CA GLU A 336 -15.02 10.21 2.83
C GLU A 336 -14.26 11.33 3.57
N PRO A 337 -13.13 11.83 3.04
CA PRO A 337 -12.35 12.90 3.66
C PRO A 337 -13.14 14.18 3.94
N ALA A 338 -13.99 14.58 2.99
CA ALA A 338 -14.72 15.85 3.07
C ALA A 338 -15.71 15.89 4.24
N SER A 339 -16.42 14.79 4.48
CA SER A 339 -17.40 14.67 5.58
C SER A 339 -16.82 14.04 6.85
N ARG A 340 -15.56 13.62 6.80
CA ARG A 340 -14.86 12.87 7.85
C ARG A 340 -15.62 11.62 8.33
N ARG A 341 -16.31 10.94 7.42
CA ARG A 341 -17.21 9.83 7.75
C ARG A 341 -16.73 8.51 7.16
N THR A 342 -16.75 7.45 7.98
CA THR A 342 -16.69 6.08 7.47
C THR A 342 -18.01 5.74 6.78
N LEU A 343 -17.95 5.45 5.48
CA LEU A 343 -19.11 5.11 4.68
C LEU A 343 -19.43 3.62 4.75
N ALA A 344 -18.40 2.78 4.74
CA ALA A 344 -18.55 1.33 4.79
C ALA A 344 -17.32 0.67 5.40
N THR A 345 -17.54 -0.47 6.05
CA THR A 345 -16.47 -1.38 6.47
C THR A 345 -16.82 -2.78 5.96
N VAL A 346 -15.91 -3.36 5.19
CA VAL A 346 -16.10 -4.65 4.53
C VAL A 346 -15.09 -5.65 5.07
N ARG A 347 -15.56 -6.77 5.63
CA ARG A 347 -14.70 -7.85 6.12
C ARG A 347 -14.41 -8.84 4.99
N LEU A 348 -13.14 -9.17 4.80
CA LEU A 348 -12.69 -10.26 3.94
C LEU A 348 -12.67 -11.54 4.76
N SER A 349 -13.07 -12.66 4.16
CA SER A 349 -13.22 -13.96 4.83
C SER A 349 -11.89 -14.70 5.07
N PHE A 350 -10.77 -13.98 5.20
CA PHE A 350 -9.41 -14.54 5.20
C PHE A 350 -8.47 -13.70 6.07
N ALA A 351 -8.76 -13.60 7.38
CA ALA A 351 -8.01 -12.72 8.27
C ALA A 351 -6.74 -13.34 8.89
N THR A 352 -6.76 -14.65 9.07
CA THR A 352 -5.73 -15.39 9.79
C THR A 352 -5.36 -16.62 8.99
N CYS A 353 -4.07 -16.88 8.92
CA CYS A 353 -3.55 -18.06 8.24
C CYS A 353 -3.81 -19.32 9.06
N PRO A 354 -4.13 -20.45 8.41
CA PRO A 354 -4.18 -21.73 9.10
C PRO A 354 -2.84 -21.98 9.81
N SER A 355 -2.87 -22.26 11.11
CA SER A 355 -1.67 -22.65 11.88
C SER A 355 -1.97 -23.88 12.71
N THR A 356 -1.02 -24.82 12.73
CA THR A 356 -1.05 -26.02 13.58
C THR A 356 -0.20 -25.88 14.84
N ALA A 357 0.60 -24.81 14.96
CA ALA A 357 1.47 -24.54 16.10
C ALA A 357 1.53 -23.04 16.40
N GLY A 358 1.00 -22.63 17.57
CA GLY A 358 1.02 -21.24 18.03
C GLY A 358 -0.14 -20.36 17.52
N PRO A 359 -0.15 -19.07 17.87
CA PRO A 359 -1.17 -18.14 17.39
C PRO A 359 -1.08 -18.02 15.86
N ALA A 360 -2.21 -18.17 15.19
CA ALA A 360 -2.31 -18.04 13.73
C ALA A 360 -1.75 -16.68 13.26
N PRO A 361 -0.77 -16.66 12.33
CA PRO A 361 -0.28 -15.40 11.77
C PRO A 361 -1.39 -14.70 10.97
N LEU A 362 -1.27 -13.38 10.82
CA LEU A 362 -2.20 -12.61 10.01
C LEU A 362 -1.94 -12.88 8.51
N ALA A 363 -3.00 -12.90 7.72
CA ALA A 363 -2.87 -12.95 6.26
C ALA A 363 -2.27 -11.64 5.74
N GLU A 364 -1.43 -11.77 4.72
CA GLU A 364 -0.91 -10.62 3.97
C GLU A 364 -1.87 -10.26 2.85
N PHE A 365 -1.95 -8.96 2.52
CA PHE A 365 -2.85 -8.47 1.48
C PHE A 365 -2.11 -7.60 0.48
N SER A 366 -2.39 -7.82 -0.80
CA SER A 366 -2.05 -6.89 -1.88
C SER A 366 -3.33 -6.45 -2.60
N THR A 367 -3.28 -5.25 -3.16
CA THR A 367 -4.45 -4.60 -3.77
C THR A 367 -4.09 -3.97 -5.10
N SER A 368 -5.07 -3.91 -6.00
CA SER A 368 -4.97 -3.22 -7.27
C SER A 368 -6.27 -2.49 -7.55
N PHE A 369 -6.18 -1.18 -7.75
CA PHE A 369 -7.31 -0.32 -8.06
C PHE A 369 -7.37 -0.07 -9.56
N SER A 370 -8.55 -0.18 -10.16
CA SER A 370 -8.68 0.04 -11.59
C SER A 370 -8.51 1.52 -11.92
N PRO A 371 -7.91 1.84 -13.08
CA PRO A 371 -7.69 3.24 -13.47
C PRO A 371 -8.97 4.07 -13.67
N ASP A 372 -10.13 3.42 -13.86
CA ASP A 372 -11.44 4.07 -13.92
C ASP A 372 -12.11 4.27 -12.56
N HIS A 373 -11.43 3.88 -11.47
CA HIS A 373 -11.86 3.97 -10.06
C HIS A 373 -13.10 3.19 -9.68
N LYS A 374 -13.46 2.18 -10.47
CA LYS A 374 -14.71 1.43 -10.25
C LYS A 374 -14.48 0.07 -9.64
N THR A 375 -13.26 -0.47 -9.73
CA THR A 375 -12.98 -1.86 -9.40
C THR A 375 -11.76 -1.94 -8.50
N LEU A 376 -11.93 -2.58 -7.35
CA LEU A 376 -10.82 -2.91 -6.45
C LEU A 376 -10.63 -4.43 -6.45
N ALA A 377 -9.45 -4.87 -6.88
CA ALA A 377 -8.99 -6.24 -6.73
C ALA A 377 -8.16 -6.38 -5.45
N VAL A 378 -8.38 -7.46 -4.72
CA VAL A 378 -7.67 -7.78 -3.48
C VAL A 378 -7.21 -9.23 -3.51
N ALA A 379 -5.92 -9.44 -3.28
CA ALA A 379 -5.35 -10.76 -3.04
C ALA A 379 -4.97 -10.87 -1.56
N GLY A 380 -5.37 -11.98 -0.94
CA GLY A 380 -4.92 -12.40 0.37
C GLY A 380 -3.98 -13.59 0.23
N PHE A 381 -2.87 -13.56 0.96
CA PHE A 381 -1.84 -14.58 0.95
C PHE A 381 -1.56 -15.05 2.38
N CYS A 382 -1.36 -16.35 2.51
CA CYS A 382 -0.82 -16.97 3.71
C CYS A 382 0.40 -17.80 3.33
N PRO A 383 1.56 -17.52 3.95
CA PRO A 383 2.75 -18.34 3.76
C PRO A 383 2.51 -19.75 4.30
N PRO A 384 3.31 -20.73 3.87
CA PRO A 384 3.26 -22.08 4.41
C PRO A 384 3.51 -22.09 5.92
N ALA A 385 2.93 -23.08 6.62
CA ALA A 385 3.18 -23.25 8.05
C ALA A 385 4.59 -23.83 8.30
N ASN A 386 5.23 -23.39 9.39
CA ASN A 386 6.47 -23.94 9.96
C ASN A 386 7.74 -23.82 9.09
N ASP A 387 8.39 -22.66 9.03
CA ASP A 387 9.73 -22.41 8.47
C ASP A 387 10.04 -23.00 7.06
N VAL A 388 9.01 -23.50 6.35
CA VAL A 388 9.14 -23.96 4.98
C VAL A 388 9.24 -22.72 4.10
N ASP A 389 10.33 -22.61 3.35
CA ASP A 389 10.53 -21.56 2.38
C ASP A 389 9.41 -21.61 1.31
N ASP A 390 8.66 -20.51 1.15
CA ASP A 390 7.52 -20.38 0.25
C ASP A 390 7.90 -20.42 -1.24
N ASP A 391 9.19 -20.28 -1.54
CA ASP A 391 9.72 -20.44 -2.89
C ASP A 391 10.02 -21.91 -3.25
N THR A 392 10.03 -22.83 -2.28
CA THR A 392 10.14 -24.26 -2.54
C THR A 392 8.84 -24.85 -3.08
N GLU A 393 8.89 -25.98 -3.78
CA GLU A 393 7.67 -26.68 -4.27
C GLU A 393 6.72 -27.03 -3.11
N GLU A 394 7.27 -27.44 -1.97
CA GLU A 394 6.51 -27.74 -0.76
C GLU A 394 5.88 -26.48 -0.16
N GLY A 395 6.64 -25.39 -0.04
CA GLY A 395 6.13 -24.11 0.44
C GLY A 395 5.04 -23.53 -0.46
N ARG A 396 5.18 -23.64 -1.79
CA ARG A 396 4.14 -23.25 -2.76
C ARG A 396 2.88 -24.07 -2.59
N ARG A 397 3.02 -25.40 -2.43
CA ARG A 397 1.87 -26.29 -2.23
C ARG A 397 1.08 -25.92 -0.98
N LEU A 398 1.78 -25.58 0.10
CA LEU A 398 1.22 -25.25 1.42
C LEU A 398 0.73 -23.80 1.53
N SER A 399 1.22 -22.89 0.67
CA SER A 399 0.75 -21.52 0.58
C SER A 399 -0.72 -21.44 0.20
N THR A 400 -1.48 -20.54 0.83
CA THR A 400 -2.90 -20.33 0.53
C THR A 400 -3.17 -18.95 -0.02
N TYR A 401 -3.82 -18.90 -1.18
CA TYR A 401 -4.24 -17.65 -1.82
C TYR A 401 -5.76 -17.52 -1.85
N ARG A 402 -6.24 -16.30 -1.71
CA ARG A 402 -7.65 -15.93 -1.85
C ARG A 402 -7.77 -14.60 -2.59
N TYR A 403 -8.79 -14.48 -3.43
CA TYR A 403 -8.93 -13.34 -4.33
C TYR A 403 -10.35 -12.81 -4.29
N TRP A 404 -10.49 -11.49 -4.29
CA TRP A 404 -11.77 -10.82 -4.35
C TRP A 404 -11.74 -9.66 -5.34
N VAL A 405 -12.91 -9.38 -5.90
CA VAL A 405 -13.20 -8.15 -6.62
C VAL A 405 -14.35 -7.42 -5.93
N LEU A 406 -14.21 -6.11 -5.80
CA LEU A 406 -15.21 -5.22 -5.22
C LEU A 406 -15.52 -4.10 -6.22
N ALA A 407 -16.80 -3.75 -6.34
CA ALA A 407 -17.15 -2.45 -6.92
C ALA A 407 -16.79 -1.36 -5.90
N TYR A 408 -16.00 -0.39 -6.32
CA TYR A 408 -15.63 0.74 -5.47
C TYR A 408 -16.87 1.61 -5.23
N PRO A 409 -17.15 2.05 -3.99
CA PRO A 409 -18.30 2.90 -3.73
C PRO A 409 -18.21 4.20 -4.53
N SER A 410 -19.28 4.55 -5.24
CA SER A 410 -19.45 5.90 -5.76
C SER A 410 -20.40 6.66 -4.85
N LEU A 411 -20.08 7.94 -4.63
CA LEU A 411 -21.02 8.88 -4.03
C LEU A 411 -22.04 9.26 -5.13
N SER A 412 -23.25 8.70 -5.05
CA SER A 412 -24.37 9.26 -5.80
C SER A 412 -24.67 10.65 -5.24
N ARG A 413 -24.57 11.67 -6.09
CA ARG A 413 -24.96 13.04 -5.74
C ARG A 413 -26.43 13.27 -6.05
#